data_AF-A0A6P0MTV6-F1
#
_entry.id   AF-A0A6P0MTV6-F1
#
_cell.length_a   1.000
_cell.length_b   1.000
_cell.length_c   1.000
_cell.angle_alpha   90.00
_cell.angle_beta   90.00
_cell.angle_gamma   90.00
#
_symmetry.space_group_name_H-M   'P 1'
#
loop_
_entity.id
_entity.type
_entity.pdbx_description
1 polymer ?
#
loop_
_entity_poly.entity_id
_entity_poly.type
_entity_poly.pdbx_seq_one_letter_code
_entity_poly.pdbx_strand_id
1 'polypeptide(L)'
;MEVLTHEDKCFIPSYLLLFTCYLLLIQQALPIAQLSPWIFKDFLARQENAENSFNEWFDFIYLGLQSHQPQPTLFGKVLTDEELNQLTMPTLFLTGENEIIYSVTKTINRLRTVAPNLAIKVIPNAGHDLTFAQPQLVNLAILDFLKL
;
A
#
# COMPACT_ATOMS: atom_id res chain seq x y z
N MET A 1 -41.20 23.20 45.00
CA MET A 1 -39.73 23.33 45.02
C MET A 1 -39.18 21.99 45.44
N GLU A 2 -38.98 21.10 44.48
CA GLU A 2 -38.20 19.87 44.66
C GLU A 2 -37.18 19.87 43.52
N VAL A 3 -35.91 19.97 43.92
CA VAL A 3 -34.76 20.07 43.04
C VAL A 3 -34.35 18.64 42.69
N LEU A 4 -34.54 18.24 41.43
CA LEU A 4 -34.00 16.98 40.93
C LEU A 4 -32.49 17.16 40.70
N THR A 5 -31.70 16.53 41.56
CA THR A 5 -30.24 16.51 41.49
C THR A 5 -29.76 15.54 40.41
N HIS A 6 -28.84 16.08 39.63
CA HIS A 6 -28.15 15.59 38.47
C HIS A 6 -27.11 14.50 38.83
N GLU A 7 -27.38 13.20 38.61
CA GLU A 7 -26.34 12.15 38.47
C GLU A 7 -26.87 10.88 37.79
N ASP A 8 -27.09 10.93 36.47
CA ASP A 8 -27.10 9.72 35.64
C ASP A 8 -25.90 9.78 34.69
N LYS A 9 -24.73 9.44 35.21
CA LYS A 9 -23.56 9.16 34.37
C LYS A 9 -23.89 7.91 33.56
N CYS A 10 -24.02 8.10 32.25
CA CYS A 10 -24.25 7.04 31.25
C CYS A 10 -23.23 5.90 31.45
N PHE A 11 -23.63 4.84 32.13
CA PHE A 11 -22.84 3.62 32.31
C PHE A 11 -22.93 2.83 30.99
N ILE A 12 -22.06 3.16 30.02
CA ILE A 12 -21.93 2.34 28.81
C ILE A 12 -21.43 0.97 29.26
N PRO A 13 -22.20 -0.11 29.06
CA PRO A 13 -21.78 -1.41 29.53
C PRO A 13 -20.49 -1.85 28.83
N SER A 14 -19.54 -2.42 29.56
CA SER A 14 -18.21 -2.81 29.05
C SER A 14 -18.27 -3.72 27.82
N TYR A 15 -19.32 -4.55 27.71
CA TYR A 15 -19.60 -5.40 26.55
C TYR A 15 -19.98 -4.61 25.30
N LEU A 16 -20.64 -3.46 25.44
CA LEU A 16 -20.97 -2.58 24.30
C LEU A 16 -19.71 -1.93 23.72
N LEU A 17 -18.75 -1.57 24.58
CA LEU A 17 -17.44 -1.05 24.18
C LEU A 17 -16.57 -2.13 23.52
N LEU A 18 -16.57 -3.35 24.06
CA LEU A 18 -15.88 -4.49 23.45
C LEU A 18 -16.49 -4.86 22.09
N PHE A 19 -17.82 -4.78 21.95
CA PHE A 19 -18.52 -5.06 20.71
C PHE A 19 -18.26 -4.01 19.63
N THR A 20 -18.22 -2.72 19.99
CA THR A 20 -17.85 -1.65 19.04
C THR A 20 -16.38 -1.72 18.65
N CYS A 21 -15.46 -2.04 19.57
CA CYS A 21 -14.05 -2.32 19.25
C CYS A 21 -13.92 -3.55 18.32
N TYR A 22 -14.67 -4.62 18.57
CA TYR A 22 -14.68 -5.82 17.73
C TYR A 22 -15.20 -5.53 16.31
N LEU A 23 -16.29 -4.76 16.19
CA LEU A 23 -16.82 -4.34 14.89
C LEU A 23 -15.87 -3.40 14.15
N LEU A 24 -15.18 -2.50 14.85
CA LEU A 24 -14.15 -1.65 14.27
C LEU A 24 -12.97 -2.49 13.74
N LEU A 25 -12.51 -3.50 14.51
CA LEU A 25 -11.45 -4.42 14.08
C LEU A 25 -11.85 -5.23 12.83
N ILE A 26 -13.09 -5.70 12.74
CA ILE A 26 -13.62 -6.40 11.55
C ILE A 26 -13.72 -5.45 10.34
N GLN A 27 -14.16 -4.21 10.55
CA GLN A 27 -14.30 -3.23 9.47
C GLN A 27 -12.96 -2.83 8.85
N GLN A 28 -11.85 -2.91 9.58
CA GLN A 28 -10.52 -2.58 9.04
C GLN A 28 -9.92 -3.74 8.22
N ALA A 29 -10.24 -5.00 8.57
CA ALA A 29 -9.71 -6.18 7.89
C ALA A 29 -10.44 -6.49 6.56
N LEU A 30 -11.74 -6.18 6.47
CA LEU A 30 -12.59 -6.51 5.32
C LEU A 30 -12.15 -5.86 3.98
N PRO A 31 -11.83 -4.55 3.91
CA PRO A 31 -11.44 -3.92 2.64
C PRO A 31 -10.02 -4.34 2.18
N ILE A 32 -9.11 -4.64 3.11
CA ILE A 32 -7.74 -5.08 2.77
C ILE A 32 -7.77 -6.47 2.15
N ALA A 33 -8.53 -7.41 2.72
CA ALA A 33 -8.66 -8.77 2.21
C ALA A 33 -9.31 -8.84 0.82
N GLN A 34 -10.22 -7.92 0.49
CA GLN A 34 -10.89 -7.89 -0.81
C GLN A 34 -10.03 -7.28 -1.92
N LEU A 35 -9.12 -6.36 -1.58
CA LEU A 35 -8.24 -5.69 -2.56
C LEU A 35 -6.91 -6.41 -2.76
N SER A 36 -6.43 -7.16 -1.76
CA SER A 36 -5.10 -7.77 -1.83
C SER A 36 -4.92 -8.81 -2.95
N PRO A 37 -5.89 -9.66 -3.34
CA PRO A 37 -5.67 -10.56 -4.47
C PRO A 37 -5.47 -9.83 -5.81
N TRP A 38 -6.05 -8.64 -5.94
CA TRP A 38 -5.93 -7.82 -7.14
C TRP A 38 -4.60 -7.06 -7.17
N ILE A 39 -4.17 -6.55 -6.01
CA ILE A 39 -2.88 -5.84 -5.84
C ILE A 39 -1.69 -6.81 -5.97
N PHE A 40 -1.81 -8.02 -5.40
CA PHE A 40 -0.75 -9.04 -5.36
C PHE A 40 -0.92 -10.13 -6.40
N LYS A 41 -1.67 -9.84 -7.47
CA LYS A 41 -2.05 -10.83 -8.48
C LYS A 41 -0.84 -11.53 -9.10
N ASP A 42 0.20 -10.79 -9.46
CA ASP A 42 1.35 -11.34 -10.19
C ASP A 42 2.28 -12.14 -9.27
N PHE A 43 2.39 -11.75 -8.01
CA PHE A 43 3.04 -12.54 -6.96
C PHE A 43 2.31 -13.85 -6.74
N LEU A 44 0.99 -13.81 -6.52
CA LEU A 44 0.18 -15.01 -6.25
C LEU A 44 0.17 -15.99 -7.43
N ALA A 45 0.13 -15.48 -8.67
CA ALA A 45 0.17 -16.31 -9.87
C ALA A 45 1.46 -17.14 -10.03
N ARG A 46 2.52 -16.80 -9.29
CA ARG A 46 3.83 -17.47 -9.34
C ARG A 46 4.03 -18.48 -8.22
N GLN A 47 3.12 -18.55 -7.25
CA GLN A 47 3.23 -19.47 -6.12
C GLN A 47 2.59 -20.82 -6.45
N GLU A 48 3.25 -21.90 -6.03
CA GLU A 48 2.74 -23.27 -6.21
C GLU A 48 1.42 -23.47 -5.45
N ASN A 49 1.26 -22.78 -4.31
CA ASN A 49 0.02 -22.76 -3.53
C ASN A 49 -0.38 -21.32 -3.21
N ALA A 50 -0.99 -20.66 -4.20
CA ALA A 50 -1.37 -19.26 -4.14
C ALA A 50 -2.26 -18.92 -2.92
N GLU A 51 -3.20 -19.79 -2.55
CA GLU A 51 -4.09 -19.56 -1.40
C GLU A 51 -3.32 -19.56 -0.07
N ASN A 52 -2.44 -20.54 0.14
CA ASN A 52 -1.62 -20.58 1.36
C ASN A 52 -0.63 -19.42 1.42
N SER A 53 0.04 -19.09 0.30
CA SER A 53 0.97 -17.96 0.25
C SER A 53 0.27 -16.62 0.49
N PHE A 54 -0.96 -16.48 0.01
CA PHE A 54 -1.79 -15.32 0.30
C PHE A 54 -2.14 -15.23 1.79
N ASN A 55 -2.56 -16.33 2.40
CA ASN A 55 -2.93 -16.37 3.81
C ASN A 55 -1.72 -16.06 4.71
N GLU A 56 -0.55 -16.64 4.44
CA GLU A 56 0.68 -16.35 5.18
C GLU A 56 1.08 -14.87 5.07
N TRP A 57 1.01 -14.31 3.86
CA TRP A 57 1.27 -12.89 3.65
C TRP A 57 0.24 -11.99 4.36
N PHE A 58 -1.04 -12.34 4.28
CA PHE A 58 -2.12 -11.60 4.93
C PHE A 58 -1.97 -11.64 6.45
N ASP A 59 -1.67 -12.81 7.01
CA ASP A 59 -1.42 -12.99 8.44
C ASP A 59 -0.23 -12.15 8.90
N PHE A 60 0.85 -12.09 8.11
CA PHE A 60 1.99 -11.22 8.42
C PHE A 60 1.60 -9.74 8.49
N ILE A 61 0.86 -9.24 7.49
CA ILE A 61 0.36 -7.85 7.48
C ILE A 61 -0.60 -7.61 8.63
N TYR A 62 -1.52 -8.54 8.88
CA TYR A 62 -2.52 -8.46 9.94
C TYR A 62 -1.87 -8.42 11.32
N LEU A 63 -0.88 -9.28 11.59
CA LEU A 63 -0.09 -9.26 12.82
C LEU A 63 0.65 -7.94 12.98
N GLY A 64 1.19 -7.38 11.90
CA GLY A 64 1.82 -6.05 11.91
C GLY A 64 0.84 -4.95 12.32
N LEU A 65 -0.38 -4.96 11.77
CA LEU A 65 -1.45 -4.02 12.15
C LEU A 65 -1.89 -4.16 13.61
N GLN A 66 -1.89 -5.38 14.16
CA GLN A 66 -2.24 -5.63 15.56
C GLN A 66 -1.12 -5.27 16.54
N SER A 67 0.13 -5.48 16.14
CA SER A 67 1.30 -5.40 17.03
C SER A 67 1.95 -4.00 17.07
N HIS A 68 1.57 -3.12 16.14
CA HIS A 68 2.13 -1.77 16.04
C HIS A 68 1.07 -0.69 16.22
N GLN A 69 1.48 0.47 16.74
CA GLN A 69 0.59 1.62 16.80
C GLN A 69 0.21 2.05 15.37
N PRO A 70 -1.08 2.28 15.09
CA PRO A 70 -1.53 2.70 13.77
C PRO A 70 -0.88 4.02 13.40
N GLN A 71 -0.14 4.02 12.29
CA GLN A 71 0.43 5.22 11.71
C GLN A 71 -0.58 5.82 10.72
N PRO A 72 -0.64 7.15 10.56
CA PRO A 72 -1.49 7.76 9.57
C PRO A 72 -1.10 7.26 8.17
N THR A 73 -2.09 6.84 7.38
CA THR A 73 -1.89 6.47 5.98
C THR A 73 -1.41 7.70 5.21
N LEU A 74 -0.15 7.68 4.78
CA LEU A 74 0.40 8.72 3.91
C LEU A 74 0.03 8.37 2.46
N PHE A 75 -0.98 9.04 1.93
CA PHE A 75 -1.23 8.97 0.48
C PHE A 75 -0.06 9.63 -0.25
N GLY A 76 0.47 8.95 -1.27
CA GLY A 76 1.51 9.49 -2.11
C GLY A 76 1.06 10.80 -2.73
N LYS A 77 1.77 11.90 -2.42
CA LYS A 77 1.49 13.20 -3.04
C LYS A 77 1.71 13.08 -4.54
N VAL A 78 0.72 13.51 -5.33
CA VAL A 78 0.91 13.69 -6.77
C VAL A 78 1.82 14.90 -6.98
N LEU A 79 3.05 14.66 -7.43
CA LEU A 79 3.99 15.73 -7.75
C LEU A 79 3.53 16.46 -9.02
N THR A 80 3.59 17.79 -9.00
CA THR A 80 3.35 18.65 -10.17
C THR A 80 4.48 18.53 -11.19
N ASP A 81 4.27 19.03 -12.41
CA ASP A 81 5.30 18.98 -13.45
C ASP A 81 6.53 19.82 -13.07
N GLU A 82 6.32 20.96 -12.43
CA GLU A 82 7.40 21.81 -11.91
C GLU A 82 8.21 21.08 -10.81
N GLU A 83 7.53 20.43 -9.86
CA GLU A 83 8.20 19.67 -8.80
C GLU A 83 9.00 18.47 -9.35
N LEU A 84 8.49 17.81 -10.39
CA LEU A 84 9.20 16.71 -11.06
C LEU A 84 10.42 17.22 -11.83
N ASN A 85 10.31 18.36 -12.51
CA ASN A 85 11.41 18.98 -13.25
C ASN A 85 12.52 19.49 -12.31
N GLN A 86 12.16 19.91 -11.09
CA GLN A 86 13.10 20.41 -10.09
C GLN A 86 13.89 19.30 -9.35
N LEU A 87 13.64 18.02 -9.64
CA LEU A 87 14.43 16.93 -9.07
C LEU A 87 15.87 16.96 -9.61
N THR A 88 16.81 17.37 -8.76
CA THR A 88 18.24 17.51 -9.11
C THR A 88 19.07 16.29 -8.74
N MET A 89 18.58 15.41 -7.87
CA MET A 89 19.24 14.16 -7.53
C MET A 89 18.99 13.08 -8.58
N PRO A 90 19.93 12.15 -8.80
CA PRO A 90 19.66 10.95 -9.57
C PRO A 90 18.40 10.27 -9.02
N THR A 91 17.41 10.03 -9.89
CA THR A 91 16.14 9.44 -9.49
C THR A 91 15.76 8.31 -10.45
N LEU A 92 15.39 7.16 -9.88
CA LEU A 92 14.85 6.00 -10.59
C LEU A 92 13.34 5.90 -10.36
N PHE A 93 12.57 5.97 -11.43
CA PHE A 93 11.16 5.56 -11.43
C PHE A 93 11.06 4.09 -11.88
N LEU A 94 10.56 3.25 -10.97
CA LEU A 94 10.39 1.81 -11.16
C LEU A 94 8.90 1.45 -11.07
N THR A 95 8.37 0.74 -12.06
CA THR A 95 6.95 0.33 -12.10
C THR A 95 6.80 -1.03 -12.76
N GLY A 96 5.74 -1.78 -12.41
CA GLY A 96 5.37 -3.03 -13.07
C GLY A 96 4.59 -2.79 -14.37
N GLU A 97 4.73 -3.66 -15.36
CA GLU A 97 3.97 -3.55 -16.62
C GLU A 97 2.46 -3.72 -16.43
N ASN A 98 2.04 -4.48 -15.41
CA ASN A 98 0.66 -4.77 -15.06
C ASN A 98 0.14 -3.84 -13.95
N GLU A 99 0.76 -2.67 -13.73
CA GLU A 99 0.30 -1.73 -12.71
C GLU A 99 -1.16 -1.32 -12.93
N ILE A 100 -1.90 -1.26 -11.83
CA ILE A 100 -3.35 -1.20 -11.79
C ILE A 100 -3.87 0.08 -11.12
N ILE A 101 -3.04 0.72 -10.30
CA ILE A 101 -3.38 1.97 -9.61
C ILE A 101 -3.36 3.15 -10.59
N TYR A 102 -2.47 3.12 -11.59
CA TYR A 102 -2.34 4.16 -12.61
C TYR A 102 -1.90 3.59 -13.96
N SER A 103 -2.09 4.36 -15.04
CA SER A 103 -1.66 3.95 -16.37
C SER A 103 -0.14 4.13 -16.54
N VAL A 104 0.58 3.00 -16.65
CA VAL A 104 2.02 2.97 -16.93
C VAL A 104 2.38 3.83 -18.13
N THR A 105 1.69 3.68 -19.26
CA THR A 105 1.96 4.43 -20.49
C THR A 105 1.79 5.94 -20.30
N LYS A 106 0.70 6.39 -19.65
CA LYS A 106 0.49 7.81 -19.38
C LYS A 106 1.57 8.36 -18.45
N THR A 107 1.94 7.61 -17.41
CA THR A 107 2.98 7.99 -16.45
C THR A 107 4.34 8.13 -17.13
N ILE A 108 4.76 7.15 -17.94
CA ILE A 108 6.04 7.19 -18.65
C ILE A 108 6.08 8.36 -19.64
N ASN A 109 5.01 8.57 -20.41
CA ASN A 109 4.94 9.68 -21.36
C ASN A 109 5.04 11.04 -20.65
N ARG A 110 4.35 11.19 -19.51
CA ARG A 110 4.47 12.38 -18.67
C ARG A 110 5.91 12.56 -18.17
N LEU A 111 6.50 11.56 -17.53
CA LEU A 111 7.85 11.64 -16.97
C LEU A 111 8.91 11.96 -18.02
N ARG A 112 8.83 11.34 -19.21
CA ARG A 112 9.72 11.65 -20.34
C ARG A 112 9.60 13.10 -20.83
N THR A 113 8.43 13.71 -20.66
CA THR A 113 8.16 15.09 -21.08
C THR A 113 8.61 16.10 -20.03
N VAL A 114 8.29 15.86 -18.76
CA VAL A 114 8.43 16.85 -17.68
C VAL A 114 9.70 16.67 -16.85
N ALA A 115 10.26 15.47 -16.81
CA ALA A 115 11.44 15.14 -16.01
C ALA A 115 12.35 14.16 -16.77
N PRO A 116 12.89 14.57 -17.94
CA PRO A 116 13.62 13.69 -18.86
C PRO A 116 14.91 13.10 -18.26
N ASN A 117 15.40 13.67 -17.14
CA ASN A 117 16.60 13.22 -16.45
C ASN A 117 16.36 11.98 -15.55
N LEU A 118 15.11 11.59 -15.32
CA LEU A 118 14.79 10.41 -14.51
C LEU A 118 15.14 9.13 -15.26
N ALA A 119 15.79 8.20 -14.57
CA ALA A 119 15.88 6.83 -15.04
C ALA A 119 14.48 6.19 -14.92
N ILE A 120 14.01 5.54 -15.99
CA ILE A 120 12.70 4.88 -16.01
C ILE A 120 12.91 3.41 -16.31
N LYS A 121 12.38 2.54 -15.45
CA LYS A 121 12.41 1.08 -15.66
C LYS A 121 11.02 0.49 -15.45
N VAL A 122 10.58 -0.28 -16.43
CA VAL A 122 9.37 -1.10 -16.35
C VAL A 122 9.78 -2.55 -16.13
N ILE A 123 9.21 -3.19 -15.12
CA ILE A 123 9.49 -4.58 -14.78
C ILE A 123 8.42 -5.49 -15.42
N PRO A 124 8.82 -6.47 -16.25
CA PRO A 124 7.87 -7.38 -16.89
C PRO A 124 7.31 -8.41 -15.90
N ASN A 125 6.11 -8.90 -16.18
CA ASN A 125 5.35 -9.86 -15.36
C ASN A 125 5.24 -9.44 -13.88
N ALA A 126 4.92 -8.16 -13.67
CA ALA A 126 4.78 -7.55 -12.35
C ALA A 126 3.78 -6.38 -12.41
N GLY A 127 3.01 -6.20 -11.34
CA GLY A 127 2.07 -5.10 -11.18
C GLY A 127 2.52 -4.18 -10.05
N HIS A 128 1.57 -3.82 -9.18
CA HIS A 128 1.86 -3.04 -7.98
C HIS A 128 2.77 -3.77 -6.99
N ASP A 129 2.74 -5.10 -7.04
CA ASP A 129 3.48 -6.04 -6.23
C ASP A 129 4.87 -6.39 -6.79
N LEU A 130 5.46 -5.56 -7.65
CA LEU A 130 6.70 -5.85 -8.36
C LEU A 130 7.86 -6.33 -7.48
N THR A 131 7.96 -5.84 -6.24
CA THR A 131 8.99 -6.25 -5.27
C THR A 131 8.83 -7.70 -4.81
N PHE A 132 7.60 -8.22 -4.83
CA PHE A 132 7.27 -9.60 -4.49
C PHE A 132 7.22 -10.48 -5.74
N ALA A 133 6.65 -9.97 -6.84
CA ALA A 133 6.50 -10.72 -8.09
C ALA A 133 7.85 -10.96 -8.80
N GLN A 134 8.74 -9.96 -8.81
CA GLN A 134 10.01 -9.97 -9.54
C GLN A 134 11.19 -9.45 -8.70
N PRO A 135 11.47 -10.04 -7.52
CA PRO A 135 12.46 -9.51 -6.58
C PRO A 135 13.86 -9.43 -7.19
N GLN A 136 14.25 -10.39 -8.02
CA GLN A 136 15.57 -10.38 -8.66
C GLN A 136 15.71 -9.22 -9.66
N LEU A 137 14.70 -8.97 -10.50
CA LEU A 137 14.75 -7.89 -11.50
C LEU A 137 14.70 -6.51 -10.83
N VAL A 138 13.90 -6.37 -9.77
CA VAL A 138 13.84 -5.15 -8.96
C VAL A 138 15.19 -4.88 -8.28
N ASN A 139 15.76 -5.89 -7.60
CA ASN A 139 17.05 -5.76 -6.92
C ASN A 139 18.17 -5.38 -7.90
N LEU A 140 18.22 -6.01 -9.07
CA LEU A 140 19.18 -5.67 -10.11
C LEU A 140 18.99 -4.24 -10.61
N ALA A 141 17.75 -3.82 -10.90
CA ALA A 141 17.47 -2.45 -11.35
C ALA A 141 17.92 -1.39 -10.32
N ILE A 142 17.70 -1.64 -9.03
CA ILE A 142 18.14 -0.75 -7.95
C ILE A 142 19.66 -0.75 -7.84
N LEU A 143 20.30 -1.93 -7.80
CA LEU A 143 21.75 -2.03 -7.67
C LEU A 143 22.50 -1.44 -8.86
N ASP A 144 21.98 -1.59 -10.07
CA ASP A 144 22.56 -0.99 -11.27
C ASP A 144 22.43 0.54 -11.23
N PHE A 145 21.29 1.04 -10.78
CA PHE A 145 21.07 2.48 -10.62
C PHE A 145 21.98 3.10 -9.54
N LEU A 146 22.20 2.42 -8.42
CA LEU A 146 23.05 2.91 -7.33
C LEU A 146 24.56 2.90 -7.64
N LYS A 147 24.98 2.23 -8.72
CA LYS A 147 26.38 2.22 -9.19
C LYS A 147 26.71 3.34 -10.18
N LEU A 148 25.70 4.11 -10.62
CA LEU A 148 25.84 5.22 -11.56
C LEU A 148 26.51 6.46 -10.93
#